data_AF-A0A1W1Y1K9-F1
#
_entry.id   AF-A0A1W1Y1K9-F1
#
_cell.length_a   1.000
_cell.length_b   1.000
_cell.length_c   1.000
_cell.angle_alpha   90.00
_cell.angle_beta   90.00
_cell.angle_gamma   90.00
#
_symmetry.space_group_name_H-M   'P 1'
#
loop_
_entity.id
_entity.type
_entity.pdbx_description
1 polymer ?
#
loop_
_entity_poly.entity_id
_entity_poly.type
_entity_poly.pdbx_seq_one_letter_code
_entity_poly.pdbx_strand_id
1 'polypeptide(L)' 'MAVEKGTNFVGRDVYIDYSYMKVMFRWDHVAGCIFVRPYGKAELPTPVPHDNKIFNDATLYGFEISSEEYLKGK' A
#
# COMPACT_ATOMS: atom_id res chain seq x y z
N MET A 1 -0.51 9.89 11.57
CA MET A 1 -1.76 10.55 11.10
C MET A 1 -2.38 9.61 10.09
N ALA A 2 -3.67 9.29 10.24
CA ALA A 2 -4.37 8.36 9.35
C ALA A 2 -4.35 8.91 7.91
N VAL A 3 -4.06 8.05 6.93
CA VAL A 3 -4.03 8.44 5.53
C VAL A 3 -5.48 8.61 5.07
N GLU A 4 -5.95 9.85 4.98
CA GLU A 4 -7.32 10.14 4.51
C GLU A 4 -7.47 9.71 3.04
N LYS A 5 -8.35 8.74 2.79
CA LYS A 5 -8.56 8.08 1.49
C LYS A 5 -9.01 9.00 0.33
N GLY A 6 -9.31 10.27 0.59
CA GLY A 6 -9.89 11.19 -0.40
C GLY A 6 -8.88 11.77 -1.38
N THR A 7 -8.20 12.84 -0.97
CA THR A 7 -7.43 13.69 -1.89
C THR A 7 -6.10 13.10 -2.32
N ASN A 8 -5.45 12.27 -1.50
CA ASN A 8 -4.14 11.69 -1.81
C ASN A 8 -4.22 10.51 -2.80
N PHE A 9 -5.32 9.77 -2.82
CA PHE A 9 -5.48 8.58 -3.66
C PHE A 9 -5.89 8.89 -5.10
N VAL A 10 -6.36 10.12 -5.37
CA VAL A 10 -6.84 10.56 -6.69
C VAL A 10 -5.73 11.21 -7.52
N GLY A 11 -4.71 11.79 -6.89
CA GLY A 11 -3.68 12.58 -7.57
C GLY A 11 -2.29 11.97 -7.67
N ARG A 12 -2.01 10.85 -6.96
CA ARG A 12 -0.69 10.22 -6.94
C ARG A 12 -0.76 8.76 -6.48
N ASP A 13 0.28 8.01 -6.80
CA ASP A 13 0.48 6.67 -6.24
C ASP A 13 0.78 6.76 -4.75
N VAL A 14 0.17 5.87 -3.97
CA VAL A 14 0.31 5.83 -2.50
C VAL A 14 1.01 4.54 -2.12
N TYR A 15 2.05 4.64 -1.30
CA TYR A 15 2.80 3.48 -0.82
C TYR A 15 2.66 3.43 0.70
N ILE A 16 2.28 2.27 1.23
CA ILE A 16 1.98 2.11 2.65
C ILE A 16 2.79 0.95 3.20
N ASP A 17 3.61 1.22 4.21
CA ASP A 17 4.28 0.21 5.00
C ASP A 17 3.40 -0.24 6.15
N TYR A 18 3.13 -1.54 6.22
CA TYR A 18 2.43 -2.15 7.33
C TYR A 18 3.33 -3.18 8.03
N SER A 19 4.28 -2.64 8.81
CA SER A 19 5.26 -3.40 9.59
C SER A 19 4.65 -4.46 10.52
N TYR A 20 3.41 -4.29 10.99
CA TYR A 20 2.74 -5.27 11.86
C TYR A 20 2.52 -6.62 11.16
N MET A 21 1.97 -6.61 9.95
CA MET A 21 1.86 -7.81 9.11
C MET A 21 3.10 -8.07 8.24
N LYS A 22 4.12 -7.20 8.32
CA LYS A 22 5.34 -7.27 7.49
C LYS A 22 5.03 -7.27 5.99
N VAL A 23 4.11 -6.40 5.58
CA VAL A 23 3.69 -6.22 4.19
C VAL A 23 3.70 -4.75 3.82
N MET A 24 3.98 -4.45 2.55
CA MET A 24 3.86 -3.13 1.95
C MET A 24 2.71 -3.14 0.94
N PHE A 25 1.96 -2.06 0.85
CA PHE A 25 0.93 -1.86 -0.16
C PHE A 25 1.32 -0.74 -1.11
N ARG A 26 0.91 -0.90 -2.37
CA ARG A 26 1.01 0.12 -3.41
C ARG A 26 -0.37 0.34 -3.99
N TRP A 27 -0.88 1.54 -3.87
CA TRP A 27 -2.06 2.02 -4.57
C TRP A 27 -1.62 2.60 -5.90
N ASP A 28 -2.05 1.97 -6.98
CA ASP A 28 -1.91 2.49 -8.33
C ASP A 28 -3.16 3.32 -8.66
N HIS A 29 -3.00 4.64 -8.68
CA HIS A 29 -4.13 5.54 -8.89
C HIS A 29 -4.65 5.56 -10.34
N VAL A 30 -3.80 5.16 -11.30
CA VAL A 30 -4.15 5.12 -12.73
C VAL A 30 -5.01 3.88 -13.03
N ALA A 31 -4.61 2.72 -12.51
CA ALA A 31 -5.34 1.46 -12.66
C ALA A 31 -6.44 1.27 -11.60
N GLY A 32 -6.43 2.05 -10.52
CA GLY A 32 -7.33 1.87 -9.37
C GLY A 32 -7.11 0.52 -8.67
N CYS A 33 -5.88 0.00 -8.71
CA CYS A 33 -5.53 -1.33 -8.23
C CYS A 33 -4.58 -1.24 -7.03
N ILE A 34 -4.74 -2.15 -6.07
CA ILE A 34 -3.87 -2.25 -4.91
C ILE A 34 -2.95 -3.44 -5.11
N PHE A 35 -1.66 -3.23 -5.05
CA PHE A 35 -0.65 -4.29 -5.03
C PHE A 35 -0.11 -4.46 -3.62
N VAL A 36 0.26 -5.69 -3.28
CA VAL A 36 0.82 -6.03 -1.97
C VAL A 36 2.16 -6.71 -2.16
N ARG A 37 3.15 -6.28 -1.38
CA ARG A 37 4.51 -6.80 -1.36
C ARG A 37 4.88 -7.21 0.05
N PRO A 38 4.90 -8.51 0.37
CA PRO A 38 5.41 -8.99 1.64
C PRO A 38 6.91 -8.72 1.77
N TYR A 39 7.38 -8.47 2.99
CA TYR A 39 8.81 -8.33 3.25
C TYR A 39 9.58 -9.60 2.84
N GLY A 40 10.75 -9.43 2.25
CA GLY A 40 11.57 -10.53 1.73
C GLY A 40 10.97 -11.28 0.53
N LYS A 41 9.84 -10.82 -0.02
CA LYS A 41 9.23 -11.39 -1.24
C LYS A 41 9.02 -10.32 -2.32
N ALA A 42 8.81 -10.80 -3.54
CA ALA A 42 8.38 -9.95 -4.64
C ALA A 42 6.94 -9.47 -4.44
N GLU A 43 6.58 -8.36 -5.10
CA GLU A 43 5.21 -7.90 -5.21
C GLU A 43 4.33 -9.04 -5.76
N LEU A 44 3.16 -9.23 -5.16
CA LEU A 44 2.20 -10.21 -5.67
C LEU A 44 1.62 -9.70 -6.99
N PRO A 45 1.60 -10.54 -8.04
CA PRO A 45 1.08 -10.14 -9.35
C PRO A 45 -0.43 -9.92 -9.33
N THR A 46 -1.12 -10.48 -8.33
CA THR A 46 -2.57 -10.36 -8.16
C THR A 46 -2.90 -9.11 -7.33
N PRO A 47 -3.64 -8.14 -7.92
CA PRO A 47 -4.11 -7.00 -7.16
C PRO A 47 -5.11 -7.45 -6.08
N VAL A 48 -5.06 -6.80 -4.92
CA VAL A 48 -6.02 -7.02 -3.84
C VAL A 48 -7.24 -6.13 -4.03
N PRO A 49 -8.45 -6.63 -3.67
CA PRO A 49 -9.67 -5.83 -3.76
C PRO A 49 -9.61 -4.64 -2.78
N HIS A 50 -10.33 -3.57 -3.12
CA HIS A 50 -10.45 -2.37 -2.28
C HIS A 50 -11.08 -2.65 -0.90
N ASP A 51 -11.88 -3.71 -0.79
CA ASP A 51 -12.49 -4.18 0.46
C ASP A 51 -11.56 -5.08 1.28
N ASN A 52 -10.30 -5.28 0.85
CA ASN A 52 -9.38 -6.13 1.58
C ASN A 52 -9.15 -5.60 2.99
N LYS A 53 -9.50 -6.43 3.98
CA LYS A 53 -9.37 -6.11 5.41
C LYS A 53 -7.96 -5.65 5.79
N ILE A 54 -6.92 -6.29 5.24
CA ILE A 54 -5.53 -5.96 5.54
C ILE A 54 -5.16 -4.60 4.95
N PHE A 55 -5.63 -4.29 3.74
CA PHE A 55 -5.37 -2.99 3.14
C PHE A 55 -6.08 -1.87 3.92
N ASN A 56 -7.33 -2.09 4.32
CA ASN A 56 -8.04 -1.17 5.20
C ASN A 56 -7.29 -0.95 6.52
N ASP A 57 -6.81 -2.02 7.13
CA ASP A 57 -6.00 -1.94 8.35
C ASP A 57 -4.69 -1.17 8.11
N ALA A 58 -3.99 -1.44 7.01
CA ALA A 58 -2.78 -0.72 6.62
C ALA A 58 -3.06 0.77 6.35
N THR A 59 -4.21 1.14 5.80
CA THR A 59 -4.56 2.56 5.62
C THR A 59 -4.83 3.29 6.94
N LEU A 60 -5.25 2.56 7.98
CA LEU A 60 -5.57 3.12 9.30
C LEU A 60 -4.35 3.13 10.25
N TYR A 61 -3.58 2.04 10.25
CA TYR A 61 -2.51 1.77 11.21
C TYR A 61 -1.12 1.67 10.58
N GLY A 62 -1.04 1.60 9.25
CA GLY A 62 0.23 1.64 8.52
C GLY A 62 0.78 3.06 8.39
N PHE A 63 1.94 3.14 7.75
CA PHE A 63 2.65 4.39 7.52
C PHE A 63 2.79 4.62 6.02
N GLU A 64 2.44 5.82 5.55
CA GLU A 64 2.78 6.20 4.17
C GLU A 64 4.30 6.28 4.03
N ILE A 65 4.84 5.59 3.03
CA ILE A 65 6.25 5.60 2.66
C ILE A 65 6.42 6.19 1.27
N SER A 66 7.66 6.52 0.90
CA SER A 66 7.97 6.94 -0.47
C SER A 66 8.10 5.75 -1.42
N SER A 67 7.94 5.99 -2.72
CA SER A 67 8.12 4.98 -3.76
C SER A 67 9.52 4.33 -3.71
N GLU A 68 10.55 5.12 -3.37
CA GLU A 68 11.92 4.65 -3.19
C GLU A 68 12.05 3.58 -2.09
N GLU A 69 11.37 3.78 -0.95
CA GLU A 69 11.38 2.80 0.15
C GLU A 69 10.62 1.52 -0.24
N TYR A 70 9.50 1.67 -0.97
CA TYR A 70 8.75 0.52 -1.48
C TYR A 70 9.55 -0.31 -2.49
N LEU A 71 10.30 0.36 -3.37
CA LEU A 71 11.16 -0.28 -4.38
C LEU A 71 12.34 -0.98 -3.72
N LYS A 72 12.99 -0.32 -2.75
CA LYS A 72 14.06 -0.90 -1.94
C LYS A 72 13.59 -2.17 -1.22
N GLY A 73 12.33 -2.17 -0.77
CA GLY A 73 11.74 -3.26 0.00
C GLY A 73 12.36 -3.37 1.39
N LYS A 74 11.79 -4.26 2.20
CA LYS A 74 12.38 -4.71 3.46
C LYS A 74 12.66 -6.21 3.43
#